data_AF-A0A949Y2K4-F1
#
_entry.id   AF-A0A949Y2K4-F1
#
_cell.length_a   1.000
_cell.length_b   1.000
_cell.length_c   1.000
_cell.angle_alpha   90.00
_cell.angle_beta   90.00
_cell.angle_gamma   90.00
#
_symmetry.space_group_name_H-M   'P 1'
#
loop_
_entity.id
_entity.type
_entity.pdbx_description
1 polymer ?
#
loop_
_entity_poly.entity_id
_entity_poly.type
_entity_poly.pdbx_seq_one_letter_code
_entity_poly.pdbx_strand_id
1 'polypeptide(L)'
;MLDEQARRRSTFSEGTTIRLADGQFWSLPGRRSDHSDPEYDATFVAIFGAEDVAERLRAELALTILLLSRNSDPTPEQFQEPLGFPPDSPSLLEMQRAVHEMVLDRARTWTGPGPGSAPTGSRRDSPKRRWIRMPLNET
;
A
#
# COMPACT_ATOMS: atom_id res chain seq x y z
N MET A 1 -11.28 -16.83 13.44
CA MET A 1 -9.82 -16.90 13.59
C MET A 1 -9.28 -17.55 12.33
N LEU A 2 -8.84 -16.73 11.38
CA LEU A 2 -8.07 -17.20 10.22
C LEU A 2 -6.73 -17.76 10.73
N ASP A 3 -6.27 -18.85 10.10
CA ASP A 3 -4.96 -19.44 10.36
C ASP A 3 -4.05 -19.09 9.19
N GLU A 4 -2.98 -18.33 9.44
CA GLU A 4 -2.00 -17.97 8.42
C GLU A 4 -1.38 -19.20 7.76
N GLN A 5 -1.01 -20.22 8.54
CA GLN A 5 -0.28 -21.38 8.04
C GLN A 5 -1.15 -22.23 7.11
N ALA A 6 -2.43 -22.39 7.44
CA ALA A 6 -3.40 -23.10 6.62
C ALA A 6 -3.70 -22.39 5.29
N ARG A 7 -3.38 -21.10 5.17
CA ARG A 7 -3.71 -20.25 4.02
C ARG A 7 -2.51 -19.88 3.16
N ARG A 8 -1.32 -20.35 3.53
CA ARG A 8 -0.11 -20.17 2.74
C ARG A 8 -0.34 -20.72 1.33
N ARG A 9 -0.10 -19.89 0.33
CA ARG A 9 -0.05 -20.32 -1.07
C ARG A 9 1.15 -21.25 -1.27
N SER A 10 1.11 -22.07 -2.32
CA SER A 10 2.26 -22.90 -2.71
C SER A 10 3.49 -22.08 -3.08
N THR A 11 3.30 -20.81 -3.43
CA THR A 11 4.36 -19.82 -3.70
C THR A 11 4.76 -19.01 -2.46
N PHE A 12 4.45 -19.49 -1.25
CA PHE A 12 4.80 -18.81 -0.02
C PHE A 12 6.30 -18.51 0.04
N SER A 13 6.62 -17.26 0.33
CA SER A 13 7.97 -16.82 0.63
C SER A 13 7.99 -16.22 2.02
N GLU A 14 8.92 -16.69 2.84
CA GLU A 14 9.18 -16.04 4.12
C GLU A 14 9.68 -14.61 3.88
N GLY A 15 9.32 -13.71 4.78
CA GLY A 15 9.74 -12.32 4.78
C GLY A 15 9.60 -11.71 6.17
N THR A 16 9.28 -10.41 6.22
CA THR A 16 9.15 -9.71 7.50
C THR A 16 7.88 -10.17 8.20
N THR A 17 8.01 -10.63 9.43
CA THR A 17 6.89 -11.12 10.23
C THR A 17 6.30 -9.99 11.06
N ILE A 18 5.01 -9.68 10.87
CA ILE A 18 4.31 -8.59 11.56
C ILE A 18 3.07 -9.15 12.27
N ARG A 19 2.79 -8.65 13.47
CA ARG A 19 1.59 -9.01 14.22
C ARG A 19 0.39 -8.21 13.73
N LEU A 20 -0.71 -8.90 13.41
CA LEU A 20 -1.94 -8.32 12.88
C LEU A 20 -3.07 -8.29 13.93
N ALA A 21 -4.25 -7.76 13.56
CA ALA A 21 -5.35 -7.50 14.49
C ALA A 21 -5.94 -8.77 15.11
N ASP A 22 -5.85 -9.89 14.41
CA ASP A 22 -6.19 -11.23 14.89
C ASP A 22 -5.23 -11.75 15.99
N GLY A 23 -4.18 -10.99 16.29
CA GLY A 23 -3.15 -11.34 17.26
C GLY A 23 -2.11 -12.32 16.72
N GLN A 24 -2.25 -12.81 15.49
CA GLN A 24 -1.33 -13.72 14.83
C GLN A 24 -0.21 -12.97 14.12
N PHE A 25 0.87 -13.71 13.85
CA PHE A 25 2.02 -13.22 13.10
C PHE A 25 1.88 -13.63 11.64
N TRP A 26 1.90 -12.64 10.75
CA TRP A 26 1.80 -12.84 9.31
C TRP A 26 3.12 -12.51 8.62
N SER A 27 3.51 -13.35 7.66
CA SER A 27 4.74 -13.14 6.90
C SER A 27 4.48 -12.29 5.66
N LEU A 28 5.13 -11.13 5.58
CA LEU A 28 5.08 -10.22 4.43
C LEU A 28 6.31 -10.45 3.55
N PRO A 29 6.16 -11.03 2.35
CA PRO A 29 7.29 -11.37 1.51
C PRO A 29 8.03 -10.11 1.05
N GLY A 30 9.29 -10.27 0.65
CA GLY A 30 10.07 -9.22 0.00
C GLY A 30 9.59 -8.90 -1.41
N ARG A 31 10.28 -7.96 -2.07
CA ARG A 31 10.17 -7.77 -3.52
C ARG A 31 10.49 -9.09 -4.22
N ARG A 32 9.81 -9.39 -5.33
CA ARG A 32 10.12 -10.58 -6.14
C ARG A 32 11.56 -10.52 -6.65
N SER A 33 12.23 -11.67 -6.66
CA SER A 33 13.65 -11.81 -7.04
C SER A 33 13.94 -11.50 -8.51
N ASP A 34 12.92 -11.61 -9.37
CA ASP A 34 13.00 -11.26 -10.78
C ASP A 34 13.00 -9.73 -11.03
N HIS A 35 12.88 -8.93 -9.96
CA HIS A 35 12.80 -7.47 -10.00
C HIS A 35 11.66 -6.93 -10.89
N SER A 36 10.75 -7.79 -11.34
CA SER A 36 9.61 -7.45 -12.19
C SER A 36 8.38 -7.30 -11.32
N ASP A 37 8.37 -6.20 -10.55
CA ASP A 37 7.36 -6.00 -9.53
C ASP A 37 6.78 -4.57 -9.56
N PRO A 38 6.03 -4.22 -10.62
CA PRO A 38 5.55 -2.86 -10.84
C PRO A 38 4.57 -2.39 -9.76
N GLU A 39 3.75 -3.29 -9.19
CA GLU A 39 2.81 -2.94 -8.12
C GLU A 39 3.54 -2.63 -6.81
N TYR A 40 4.57 -3.43 -6.49
CA TYR A 40 5.42 -3.17 -5.33
C TYR A 40 6.18 -1.86 -5.51
N ASP A 41 6.80 -1.65 -6.68
CA ASP A 41 7.58 -0.45 -6.97
C ASP A 41 6.70 0.81 -6.97
N ALA A 42 5.48 0.74 -7.54
CA ALA A 42 4.51 1.83 -7.49
C ALA A 42 4.10 2.17 -6.06
N THR A 43 3.93 1.15 -5.20
CA THR A 43 3.57 1.37 -3.80
C THR A 43 4.73 1.99 -3.03
N PHE A 44 5.98 1.57 -3.29
CA PHE A 44 7.17 2.21 -2.73
C PHE A 44 7.28 3.68 -3.13
N VAL A 45 7.07 3.99 -4.42
CA VAL A 45 7.04 5.38 -4.91
C VAL A 45 5.95 6.17 -4.20
N ALA A 46 4.75 5.61 -4.01
CA ALA A 46 3.66 6.29 -3.31
C ALA A 46 4.00 6.56 -1.83
N ILE A 47 4.66 5.62 -1.13
CA ILE A 47 5.06 5.81 0.27
C ILE A 47 6.06 6.96 0.41
N PHE A 48 7.07 7.01 -0.46
CA PHE A 48 8.11 8.05 -0.42
C PHE A 48 7.68 9.38 -1.04
N GLY A 49 6.66 9.36 -1.89
CA GLY A 49 6.05 10.55 -2.50
C GLY A 49 4.91 11.16 -1.68
N ALA A 50 4.50 10.54 -0.58
CA ALA A 50 3.39 11.01 0.24
C ALA A 50 3.67 12.40 0.84
N GLU A 51 2.70 13.31 0.72
CA GLU A 51 2.80 14.68 1.21
C GLU A 51 2.48 14.79 2.72
N ASP A 52 1.68 13.85 3.23
CA ASP A 52 1.27 13.82 4.62
C ASP A 52 1.29 12.39 5.23
N VAL A 53 1.13 12.35 6.55
CA VAL A 53 1.15 11.09 7.32
C VAL A 53 -0.01 10.17 6.94
N ALA A 54 -1.19 10.71 6.63
CA ALA A 54 -2.34 9.89 6.29
C ALA A 54 -2.18 9.24 4.91
N GLU A 55 -1.63 9.96 3.93
CA GLU A 55 -1.26 9.42 2.62
C GLU A 55 -0.20 8.33 2.75
N ARG A 56 0.85 8.57 3.54
CA ARG A 56 1.88 7.56 3.82
C ARG A 56 1.28 6.29 4.43
N LEU A 57 0.44 6.44 5.46
CA LEU A 57 -0.21 5.30 6.12
C LEU A 57 -1.13 4.52 5.16
N ARG A 58 -1.84 5.20 4.26
CA ARG A 58 -2.65 4.52 3.21
C ARG A 58 -1.76 3.76 2.24
N ALA A 59 -0.63 4.32 1.83
CA ALA A 59 0.31 3.65 0.93
C ALA A 59 0.99 2.44 1.61
N GLU A 60 1.36 2.55 2.89
CA GLU A 60 1.88 1.45 3.71
C GLU A 60 0.83 0.34 3.93
N LEU A 61 -0.44 0.70 4.13
CA LEU A 61 -1.55 -0.26 4.19
C LEU A 61 -1.74 -0.98 2.84
N ALA A 62 -1.71 -0.23 1.73
CA ALA A 62 -1.79 -0.82 0.40
C ALA A 62 -0.65 -1.82 0.15
N LEU A 63 0.57 -1.50 0.58
CA LEU A 63 1.71 -2.41 0.52
C LEU A 63 1.45 -3.67 1.35
N THR A 64 0.96 -3.52 2.58
CA THR A 64 0.65 -4.64 3.46
C THR A 64 -0.38 -5.57 2.82
N ILE A 65 -1.46 -5.03 2.24
CA ILE A 65 -2.49 -5.81 1.53
C ILE A 65 -1.89 -6.55 0.32
N LEU A 66 -1.11 -5.85 -0.51
CA LEU A 66 -0.42 -6.43 -1.66
C LEU A 66 0.45 -7.61 -1.24
N LEU A 67 1.27 -7.44 -0.20
CA LEU A 67 2.19 -8.46 0.29
C LEU A 67 1.45 -9.65 0.92
N LEU A 68 0.39 -9.42 1.68
CA LEU A 68 -0.47 -10.48 2.22
C LEU A 68 -1.13 -11.30 1.11
N SER A 69 -1.63 -10.64 0.07
CA SER A 69 -2.28 -11.31 -1.08
C SER A 69 -1.34 -12.20 -1.91
N ARG A 70 -0.02 -12.06 -1.71
CA ARG A 70 0.99 -12.92 -2.37
C ARG A 70 1.24 -14.20 -1.62
N ASN A 71 1.33 -14.11 -0.30
CA ASN A 71 1.60 -15.26 0.56
C ASN A 71 0.32 -16.02 0.92
N SER A 72 -0.83 -15.38 0.83
CA SER A 72 -2.13 -15.95 1.18
C SER A 72 -3.16 -15.65 0.11
N ASP A 73 -4.27 -16.40 0.07
CA ASP A 73 -5.40 -16.15 -0.84
C ASP A 73 -6.65 -15.59 -0.12
N PRO A 74 -6.56 -14.49 0.66
CA PRO A 74 -7.73 -13.91 1.32
C PRO A 74 -8.71 -13.32 0.30
N THR A 75 -10.00 -13.60 0.48
CA THR A 75 -11.05 -12.80 -0.16
C THR A 75 -11.06 -11.38 0.45
N PRO A 76 -11.62 -10.37 -0.23
CA PRO A 76 -11.71 -9.01 0.30
C PRO A 76 -12.29 -8.93 1.72
N GLU A 77 -13.29 -9.76 2.02
CA GLU A 77 -13.94 -9.84 3.33
C GLU A 77 -13.01 -10.43 4.39
N GLN A 78 -12.11 -11.32 4.00
CA GLN A 78 -11.15 -11.98 4.89
C GLN A 78 -10.00 -11.08 5.30
N PHE A 79 -9.82 -9.90 4.68
CA PHE A 79 -8.89 -8.90 5.19
C PHE A 79 -9.41 -8.17 6.43
N GLN A 80 -10.72 -8.20 6.70
CA GLN A 80 -11.31 -7.51 7.86
C GLN A 80 -10.83 -8.08 9.18
N GLU A 81 -10.60 -9.39 9.27
CA GLU A 81 -10.13 -10.01 10.51
C GLU A 81 -8.67 -9.66 10.85
N PRO A 82 -7.68 -9.79 9.94
CA PRO A 82 -6.30 -9.42 10.23
C PRO A 82 -6.05 -7.89 10.21
N LEU A 83 -6.84 -7.09 9.51
CA LEU A 83 -6.63 -5.63 9.41
C LEU A 83 -7.67 -4.79 10.16
N GLY A 84 -8.68 -5.41 10.77
CA GLY A 84 -9.78 -4.75 11.47
C GLY A 84 -9.43 -4.35 12.91
N PHE A 85 -8.47 -3.45 13.08
CA PHE A 85 -8.14 -2.91 14.39
C PHE A 85 -9.23 -1.96 14.89
N PRO A 86 -9.54 -1.96 16.21
CA PRO A 86 -10.30 -0.87 16.81
C PRO A 86 -9.56 0.46 16.61
N PRO A 87 -10.31 1.57 16.40
CA PRO A 87 -9.70 2.89 16.34
C PRO A 87 -8.93 3.17 17.63
N ASP A 88 -7.79 3.85 17.50
CA ASP A 88 -6.90 4.23 18.62
C ASP A 88 -6.35 3.06 19.45
N SER A 89 -6.45 1.82 18.95
CA SER A 89 -5.86 0.68 19.64
C SER A 89 -4.33 0.73 19.62
N PRO A 90 -3.65 0.38 20.72
CA PRO A 90 -2.19 0.34 20.74
C PRO A 90 -1.63 -0.65 19.71
N SER A 91 -2.33 -1.74 19.43
CA SER A 91 -1.94 -2.74 18.43
C SER A 91 -1.96 -2.19 17.00
N LEU A 92 -2.84 -1.22 16.69
CA LEU A 92 -2.81 -0.53 15.40
C LEU A 92 -1.52 0.29 15.26
N LEU A 93 -1.14 1.03 16.29
CA LEU A 93 0.09 1.82 16.30
C LEU A 93 1.34 0.91 16.20
N GLU A 94 1.33 -0.23 16.90
CA GLU A 94 2.40 -1.23 16.82
C GLU A 94 2.53 -1.81 15.41
N MET A 95 1.41 -2.18 14.78
CA MET A 95 1.40 -2.68 13.40
C MET A 95 1.90 -1.62 12.42
N GLN A 96 1.39 -0.38 12.50
CA GLN A 96 1.83 0.72 11.65
C GLN A 96 3.33 0.98 11.80
N ARG A 97 3.85 0.97 13.03
CA ARG A 97 5.29 1.12 13.29
C ARG A 97 6.09 -0.03 12.69
N ALA A 98 5.65 -1.28 12.88
CA ALA A 98 6.34 -2.44 12.33
C ALA A 98 6.39 -2.41 10.79
N VAL A 99 5.29 -2.01 10.14
CA VAL A 99 5.23 -1.84 8.68
C VAL A 99 6.14 -0.71 8.24
N HIS A 100 6.15 0.42 8.95
CA HIS A 100 7.02 1.55 8.63
C HIS A 100 8.51 1.17 8.69
N GLU A 101 8.94 0.51 9.77
CA GLU A 101 10.33 0.04 9.93
C GLU A 101 10.70 -0.97 8.83
N MET A 102 9.78 -1.89 8.48
CA MET A 102 9.97 -2.82 7.37
C MET A 102 10.20 -2.07 6.05
N VAL A 103 9.42 -1.03 5.77
CA VAL A 103 9.58 -0.22 4.54
C VAL A 103 10.93 0.49 4.54
N LEU A 104 11.33 1.11 5.67
CA LEU A 104 12.61 1.79 5.79
C LEU A 104 13.80 0.85 5.58
N ASP A 105 13.75 -0.36 6.14
CA ASP A 105 14.79 -1.37 5.93
C ASP A 105 14.89 -1.76 4.45
N ARG A 106 13.76 -2.03 3.81
CA ARG A 106 13.70 -2.39 2.39
C ARG A 106 14.12 -1.25 1.47
N ALA A 107 13.89 -0.01 1.85
CA ALA A 107 14.31 1.16 1.09
C ALA A 107 15.84 1.26 0.98
N ARG A 108 16.60 0.74 1.96
CA ARG A 108 18.08 0.71 1.90
C ARG A 108 18.62 -0.15 0.77
N THR A 109 17.87 -1.16 0.35
CA THR A 109 18.25 -2.10 -0.71
C THR A 109 17.41 -1.91 -1.98
N TRP A 110 16.51 -0.92 -2.00
CA TRP A 110 15.62 -0.67 -3.12
C TRP A 110 16.37 0.01 -4.26
N THR A 111 16.37 -0.68 -5.41
CA THR A 111 16.99 -0.23 -6.66
C THR A 111 15.97 0.16 -7.72
N GLY A 112 14.70 0.38 -7.32
CA GLY A 112 13.63 0.79 -8.23
C GLY A 112 13.81 2.21 -8.77
N PRO A 113 12.95 2.64 -9.70
CA PRO A 113 12.97 4.01 -10.20
C PRO A 113 12.81 4.95 -9.01
N GLY A 114 13.86 5.72 -8.68
CA GLY A 114 13.83 6.66 -7.58
C GLY A 114 12.65 7.63 -7.71
N PRO A 115 12.28 8.39 -6.66
CA PRO A 115 11.10 9.25 -6.64
C PRO A 115 11.04 10.37 -7.71
N GLY A 116 11.99 10.43 -8.66
CA GLY A 116 11.96 11.26 -9.87
C GLY A 116 11.75 10.51 -11.20
N SER A 117 11.48 9.21 -11.17
CA SER A 117 11.32 8.35 -12.38
C SER A 117 9.93 7.73 -12.49
N ALA A 118 8.90 8.42 -12.00
CA ALA A 118 7.53 8.12 -12.44
C ALA A 118 7.47 8.36 -13.97
N PRO A 119 6.93 7.42 -14.78
CA PRO A 119 6.59 7.75 -16.15
C PRO A 119 5.62 8.92 -16.07
N THR A 120 5.92 9.97 -16.83
CA THR A 120 5.06 11.14 -17.02
C THR A 120 3.77 10.69 -17.69
N GLY A 121 2.91 10.02 -16.92
CA GLY A 121 1.60 9.57 -17.33
C GLY A 121 0.73 10.80 -17.44
N SER A 122 0.67 11.34 -18.67
CA SER A 122 -0.31 12.29 -19.18
C SER A 122 -1.43 12.57 -18.18
N ARG A 123 -1.30 13.70 -17.46
CA ARG A 123 -2.46 14.40 -16.91
C ARG A 123 -3.39 14.62 -18.08
N ARG A 124 -4.41 13.79 -18.14
CA ARG A 124 -5.45 13.84 -19.16
C ARG A 124 -5.99 15.26 -19.16
N ASP A 125 -5.90 15.87 -20.33
CA ASP A 125 -6.36 17.21 -20.69
C ASP A 125 -7.76 17.45 -20.08
N SER A 126 -7.83 18.28 -19.05
CA SER A 126 -9.11 18.85 -18.59
C SER A 126 -9.52 19.90 -19.62
N PRO A 127 -10.64 19.73 -20.34
CA PRO A 127 -11.00 20.66 -21.40
C PRO A 127 -11.23 22.05 -20.80
N LYS A 128 -10.52 23.05 -21.35
CA LYS A 128 -10.68 24.47 -21.05
C LYS A 128 -12.16 24.83 -21.08
N ARG A 129 -12.75 25.13 -19.92
CA ARG A 129 -14.05 25.79 -19.83
C ARG A 129 -13.95 27.16 -20.51
N ARG A 130 -14.33 27.18 -21.78
CA ARG A 130 -14.54 28.37 -22.61
C ARG A 130 -15.70 29.15 -21.98
N TRP A 131 -15.38 30.19 -21.21
CA TRP A 131 -16.37 31.17 -20.77
C TRP A 131 -16.88 31.90 -22.01
N ILE A 132 -18.04 31.47 -22.51
CA ILE A 132 -18.80 32.26 -23.48
C ILE A 132 -19.58 33.28 -22.67
N ARG A 133 -19.14 34.53 -22.80
CA ARG A 133 -19.81 35.75 -22.36
C ARG A 133 -21.12 35.91 -23.15
N MET A 134 -22.25 36.08 -22.48
CA MET A 134 -23.48 36.61 -23.08
C MET A 134 -24.08 37.66 -22.15
N PRO A 135 -24.55 38.80 -22.69
CA PRO A 135 -25.09 39.92 -21.91
C PRO A 135 -26.56 39.65 -21.57
N LEU A 136 -27.04 40.14 -20.44
CA LEU A 136 -28.48 40.28 -20.23
C LEU A 136 -28.81 41.74 -19.91
N ASN A 137 -29.61 42.29 -20.82
CA ASN A 137 -30.15 43.64 -20.84
C ASN A 137 -31.01 43.95 -19.62
N GLU A 138 -31.06 45.26 -19.36
CA GLU A 138 -32.04 45.97 -18.54
C GLU A 138 -33.49 45.68 -18.97
N THR A 139 -34.39 45.62 -17.99
CA THR A 139 -35.76 46.17 -18.10
C THR A 139 -36.28 46.52 -16.72
#